data_AF-A0A177KXZ1-F1
#
_entry.id   AF-A0A177KXZ1-F1
#
_cell.length_a   1.000
_cell.length_b   1.000
_cell.length_c   1.000
_cell.angle_alpha   90.00
_cell.angle_beta   90.00
_cell.angle_gamma   90.00
#
_symmetry.space_group_name_H-M   'P 1'
#
loop_
_entity.id
_entity.type
_entity.pdbx_description
1 polymer ?
#
loop_
_entity_poly.entity_id
_entity_poly.type
_entity_poly.pdbx_seq_one_letter_code
_entity_poly.pdbx_strand_id
1 'polypeptide(L)'
;MIQLSGMPFQQRGMWPSGSIESIIIQQMNKDTVVYSYRSIGELSFELKLRKNIILSARAMNQSNVRFAVFAKSRCNPQYWYLTNTGGFMLRNGVKPSDAIQDIYRNSSQYAFECATAKVIIYYHAVLNLIGESLFNQLFQNIYLYSWHADPDLGITSNYTGHFLPGDVVYFKNPDFDPQTPQWRGENAVVLGDGTYFGHGLGIKTAKQMIHALNRRRKPGTNQSAYLTNVVTRPSFKHLAKLSMSQRGYSVHKYQHIVVQHNESSISFDQYVFYL
;
A
#
# COMPACT_ATOMS: atom_id res chain seq x y z
N MET A 1 11.25 -13.29 -15.68
CA MET A 1 12.55 -12.86 -16.30
C MET A 1 12.68 -11.35 -16.23
N ILE A 2 13.87 -10.78 -15.97
CA ILE A 2 14.11 -9.33 -15.99
C ILE A 2 14.83 -8.89 -17.28
N GLN A 3 14.41 -7.76 -17.86
CA GLN A 3 15.05 -7.14 -19.01
C GLN A 3 15.37 -5.65 -18.76
N LEU A 4 16.53 -5.19 -19.21
CA LEU A 4 16.90 -3.77 -19.27
C LEU A 4 17.06 -3.36 -20.74
N SER A 5 16.27 -2.40 -21.20
CA SER A 5 16.26 -1.94 -22.60
C SER A 5 16.13 -3.09 -23.62
N GLY A 6 15.30 -4.09 -23.28
CA GLY A 6 15.08 -5.29 -24.09
C GLY A 6 16.13 -6.40 -23.93
N MET A 7 17.23 -6.15 -23.23
CA MET A 7 18.30 -7.15 -23.01
C MET A 7 18.08 -7.91 -21.70
N PRO A 8 18.26 -9.24 -21.66
CA PRO A 8 18.19 -10.01 -20.43
C PRO A 8 19.15 -9.49 -19.35
N PHE A 9 18.64 -9.30 -18.14
CA PHE A 9 19.43 -8.87 -17.00
C PHE A 9 19.90 -10.05 -16.15
N GLN A 10 21.19 -10.07 -15.82
CA GLN A 10 21.74 -11.00 -14.84
C GLN A 10 22.27 -10.21 -13.62
N GLN A 11 21.86 -10.62 -12.42
CA GLN A 11 22.33 -10.01 -11.18
C GLN A 11 23.80 -10.39 -10.93
N ARG A 12 24.73 -9.50 -11.25
CA ARG A 12 26.19 -9.67 -11.01
C ARG A 12 26.60 -9.14 -9.64
N GLY A 13 26.02 -9.65 -8.56
CA GLY A 13 26.39 -9.29 -7.17
C GLY A 13 26.02 -7.86 -6.72
N MET A 14 25.22 -7.14 -7.51
CA MET A 14 24.84 -5.74 -7.25
C MET A 14 24.02 -5.53 -5.97
N TRP A 15 23.31 -6.57 -5.53
CA TRP A 15 22.63 -6.60 -4.24
C TRP A 15 23.15 -7.80 -3.43
N PRO A 16 23.47 -7.63 -2.13
CA PRO A 16 23.97 -8.71 -1.29
C PRO A 16 23.01 -9.89 -1.25
N SER A 17 23.56 -11.11 -1.20
CA SER A 17 22.75 -12.32 -1.02
C SER A 17 21.95 -12.25 0.29
N GLY A 18 20.69 -12.67 0.25
CA GLY A 18 19.78 -12.62 1.41
C GLY A 18 19.15 -11.25 1.68
N SER A 19 19.56 -10.19 0.97
CA SER A 19 18.85 -8.90 1.01
C SER A 19 17.43 -9.03 0.45
N ILE A 20 16.49 -8.19 0.90
CA ILE A 20 15.12 -8.19 0.36
C ILE A 20 15.10 -7.90 -1.14
N GLU A 21 16.00 -7.05 -1.64
CA GLU A 21 16.18 -6.79 -3.06
C GLU A 21 16.57 -8.07 -3.83
N SER A 22 17.51 -8.86 -3.28
CA SER A 22 17.88 -10.15 -3.89
C SER A 22 16.73 -11.15 -3.90
N ILE A 23 15.91 -11.19 -2.85
CA ILE A 23 14.71 -12.04 -2.79
C ILE A 23 13.71 -11.61 -3.86
N ILE A 24 13.45 -10.31 -4.01
CA ILE A 24 12.55 -9.78 -5.04
C ILE A 24 13.04 -10.16 -6.44
N ILE A 25 14.34 -9.97 -6.74
CA ILE A 25 14.92 -10.34 -8.05
C ILE A 25 14.77 -11.84 -8.32
N GLN A 26 15.05 -12.69 -7.32
CA GLN A 26 14.87 -14.14 -7.46
C GLN A 26 13.41 -14.48 -7.78
N GLN A 27 12.45 -13.82 -7.12
CA GLN A 27 11.03 -14.03 -7.42
C GLN A 27 10.66 -13.51 -8.81
N MET A 28 11.11 -12.32 -9.23
CA MET A 28 10.90 -11.81 -10.60
C MET A 28 11.47 -12.74 -11.69
N ASN A 29 12.57 -13.44 -11.40
CA ASN A 29 13.16 -14.40 -12.32
C ASN A 29 12.42 -15.74 -12.39
N LYS A 30 11.74 -16.15 -11.30
CA LYS A 30 10.89 -17.35 -11.26
C LYS A 30 9.52 -17.15 -11.92
N ASP A 31 9.08 -15.91 -12.04
CA ASP A 31 7.82 -15.55 -12.68
C ASP A 31 7.86 -15.83 -14.20
N THR A 32 6.70 -16.17 -14.76
CA THR A 32 6.50 -16.33 -16.21
C THR A 32 6.41 -14.99 -16.93
N VAL A 33 6.10 -13.90 -16.21
CA VAL A 33 6.06 -12.55 -16.77
C VAL A 33 7.47 -11.98 -16.98
N VAL A 34 7.61 -11.15 -18.02
CA VAL A 34 8.82 -10.37 -18.28
C VAL A 34 8.72 -9.01 -17.59
N TYR A 35 9.64 -8.75 -16.66
CA TYR A 35 9.81 -7.47 -15.99
C TYR A 35 10.80 -6.61 -16.78
N SER A 36 10.28 -5.74 -17.65
CA SER A 36 11.09 -4.88 -18.51
C SER A 36 11.25 -3.48 -17.93
N TYR A 37 12.47 -2.95 -17.92
CA TYR A 37 12.82 -1.61 -17.46
C TYR A 37 13.66 -0.88 -18.52
N ARG A 38 13.64 0.46 -18.53
CA ARG A 38 14.45 1.27 -19.47
C ARG A 38 15.90 1.46 -19.02
N SER A 39 16.17 1.27 -17.74
CA SER A 39 17.52 1.42 -17.18
C SER A 39 17.66 0.65 -15.88
N ILE A 40 18.91 0.46 -15.44
CA ILE A 40 19.20 -0.09 -14.11
C ILE A 40 18.67 0.81 -12.99
N GLY A 41 18.58 2.13 -13.23
CA GLY A 41 18.02 3.08 -12.28
C GLY A 41 16.54 2.83 -12.00
N GLU A 42 15.76 2.50 -13.04
CA GLU A 42 14.34 2.17 -12.90
C GLU A 42 14.12 0.86 -12.13
N LEU A 43 14.90 -0.20 -12.44
CA LEU A 43 14.88 -1.44 -11.66
C LEU A 43 15.29 -1.20 -10.20
N SER A 44 16.38 -0.46 -9.98
CA SER A 44 16.85 -0.12 -8.63
C SER A 44 15.80 0.67 -7.84
N PHE A 45 15.08 1.58 -8.51
CA PHE A 45 13.99 2.33 -7.91
C PHE A 45 12.84 1.43 -7.46
N GLU A 46 12.37 0.50 -8.31
CA GLU A 46 11.31 -0.44 -7.93
C GLU A 46 11.73 -1.30 -6.72
N LEU A 47 12.94 -1.85 -6.74
CA LEU A 47 13.45 -2.68 -5.63
C LEU A 47 13.53 -1.90 -4.32
N LYS A 48 14.04 -0.66 -4.36
CA LYS A 48 14.10 0.23 -3.19
C LYS A 48 12.71 0.63 -2.71
N LEU A 49 11.76 0.89 -3.61
CA LEU A 49 10.40 1.25 -3.21
C LEU A 49 9.68 0.06 -2.56
N ARG A 50 9.78 -1.14 -3.13
CA ARG A 50 9.24 -2.37 -2.53
C ARG A 50 9.80 -2.62 -1.13
N LYS A 51 11.11 -2.46 -0.95
CA LYS A 51 11.75 -2.51 0.36
C LYS A 51 11.17 -1.47 1.32
N ASN A 52 11.04 -0.21 0.89
CA ASN A 52 10.47 0.84 1.72
C ASN A 52 9.00 0.59 2.07
N ILE A 53 8.21 -0.04 1.18
CA ILE A 53 6.83 -0.49 1.49
C ILE A 53 6.84 -1.50 2.64
N ILE A 54 7.74 -2.48 2.60
CA ILE A 54 7.91 -3.49 3.66
C ILE A 54 8.34 -2.84 4.97
N LEU A 55 9.33 -1.94 4.93
CA LEU A 55 9.79 -1.21 6.12
C LEU A 55 8.67 -0.35 6.71
N SER A 56 7.89 0.33 5.87
CA SER A 56 6.76 1.15 6.28
C SER A 56 5.63 0.32 6.89
N ALA A 57 5.39 -0.89 6.38
CA ALA A 57 4.44 -1.84 6.96
C ALA A 57 4.88 -2.33 8.34
N ARG A 58 6.17 -2.69 8.49
CA ARG A 58 6.74 -3.11 9.77
C ARG A 58 6.74 -1.98 10.81
N ALA A 59 7.09 -0.76 10.39
CA ALA A 59 7.02 0.42 11.25
C ALA A 59 5.58 0.70 11.72
N MET A 60 4.59 0.57 10.84
CA MET A 60 3.19 0.73 11.21
C MET A 60 2.75 -0.33 12.23
N ASN A 61 3.15 -1.59 12.03
CA ASN A 61 2.88 -2.69 12.97
C ASN A 61 3.47 -2.44 14.36
N GLN A 62 4.63 -1.77 14.45
CA GLN A 62 5.32 -1.45 15.70
C GLN A 62 4.78 -0.19 16.38
N SER A 63 3.99 0.61 15.65
CA SER A 63 3.43 1.87 16.14
C SER A 63 2.17 1.66 16.99
N ASN A 64 1.65 2.73 17.58
CA ASN A 64 0.43 2.73 18.37
C ASN A 64 -0.84 3.03 17.55
N VAL A 65 -0.76 3.03 16.21
CA VAL A 65 -1.96 3.24 15.37
C VAL A 65 -2.95 2.11 15.59
N ARG A 66 -4.24 2.44 15.61
CA ARG A 66 -5.30 1.44 15.81
C ARG A 66 -6.15 1.28 14.56
N PHE A 67 -6.73 0.10 14.39
CA PHE A 67 -7.80 -0.09 13.43
C PHE A 67 -9.07 0.65 13.91
N ALA A 68 -9.73 1.36 13.00
CA ALA A 68 -11.08 1.88 13.20
C ALA A 68 -11.83 1.90 11.86
N VAL A 69 -13.13 1.63 11.89
CA VAL A 69 -14.02 1.93 10.75
C VAL A 69 -14.12 3.45 10.54
N PHE A 70 -14.57 3.90 9.38
CA PHE A 70 -14.67 5.33 9.04
C PHE A 70 -15.36 6.18 10.12
N ALA A 71 -16.54 5.74 10.61
CA ALA A 71 -17.30 6.44 11.65
C ALA A 71 -16.57 6.60 13.00
N LYS A 72 -15.49 5.85 13.24
CA LYS A 72 -14.67 5.89 14.47
C LYS A 72 -13.24 6.33 14.18
N SER A 73 -12.97 6.82 12.97
CA SER A 73 -11.63 7.22 12.57
C SER A 73 -11.22 8.50 13.31
N ARG A 74 -9.93 8.63 13.59
CA ARG A 74 -9.34 9.79 14.27
C ARG A 74 -7.92 10.04 13.77
N CYS A 75 -7.52 11.30 13.78
CA CYS A 75 -6.22 11.77 13.32
C CYS A 75 -5.75 12.95 14.17
N ASN A 76 -4.45 13.25 14.13
CA ASN A 76 -3.90 14.43 14.81
C ASN A 76 -4.44 15.71 14.12
N PRO A 77 -5.22 16.55 14.84
CA PRO A 77 -5.84 17.74 14.26
C PRO A 77 -4.83 18.83 13.90
N GLN A 78 -3.56 18.73 14.29
CA GLN A 78 -2.51 19.64 13.84
C GLN A 78 -2.23 19.51 12.34
N TYR A 79 -2.33 18.29 11.80
CA TYR A 79 -1.96 17.98 10.42
C TYR A 79 -3.16 17.74 9.51
N TRP A 80 -4.25 17.20 10.08
CA TRP A 80 -5.39 16.71 9.32
C TRP A 80 -6.70 17.37 9.77
N TYR A 81 -7.60 17.58 8.83
CA TYR A 81 -9.02 17.80 9.07
C TYR A 81 -9.75 16.47 8.90
N LEU A 82 -10.38 15.98 9.97
CA LEU A 82 -11.23 14.79 9.93
C LEU A 82 -12.56 15.16 9.25
N THR A 83 -12.84 14.56 8.10
CA THR A 83 -14.09 14.79 7.38
C THR A 83 -15.26 14.06 8.05
N ASN A 84 -16.49 14.47 7.75
CA ASN A 84 -17.70 13.81 8.27
C ASN A 84 -17.81 12.33 7.84
N THR A 85 -17.10 11.92 6.78
CA THR A 85 -17.02 10.53 6.32
C THR A 85 -15.83 9.77 6.89
N GLY A 86 -15.11 10.33 7.87
CA GLY A 86 -13.96 9.68 8.50
C GLY A 86 -12.67 9.69 7.67
N GLY A 87 -12.61 10.48 6.60
CA GLY A 87 -11.39 10.69 5.81
C GLY A 87 -10.50 11.79 6.40
N PHE A 88 -9.21 11.79 6.09
CA PHE A 88 -8.25 12.78 6.60
C PHE A 88 -7.81 13.70 5.47
N MET A 89 -8.30 14.94 5.50
CA MET A 89 -7.90 15.98 4.55
C MET A 89 -6.67 16.70 5.09
N LEU A 90 -5.58 16.76 4.33
CA LEU A 90 -4.40 17.52 4.72
C LEU A 90 -4.76 18.99 4.95
N ARG A 91 -4.31 19.58 6.04
CA ARG A 91 -4.56 21.00 6.32
C ARG A 91 -3.76 21.91 5.40
N ASN A 92 -4.36 23.05 5.05
CA ASN A 92 -3.67 24.07 4.27
C ASN A 92 -2.39 24.55 4.99
N GLY A 93 -1.30 24.70 4.24
CA GLY A 93 0.01 25.11 4.75
C GLY A 93 0.81 24.04 5.48
N VAL A 94 0.24 22.84 5.72
CA VAL A 94 0.98 21.71 6.32
C VAL A 94 1.79 21.00 5.24
N LYS A 95 3.06 20.72 5.53
CA LYS A 95 3.90 19.91 4.63
C LYS A 95 3.39 18.46 4.59
N PRO A 96 3.14 17.90 3.39
CA PRO A 96 2.73 16.51 3.24
C PRO A 96 3.66 15.50 3.94
N SER A 97 4.98 15.73 3.87
CA SER A 97 5.99 14.90 4.53
C SER A 97 5.78 14.83 6.03
N ASP A 98 5.55 15.98 6.66
CA ASP A 98 5.42 16.09 8.11
C ASP A 98 4.15 15.40 8.58
N ALA A 99 3.05 15.58 7.84
CA ALA A 99 1.77 14.93 8.13
C ALA A 99 1.83 13.40 8.01
N ILE A 100 2.52 12.87 7.00
CA ILE A 100 2.71 11.43 6.83
C ILE A 100 3.65 10.86 7.90
N GLN A 101 4.77 11.53 8.22
CA GLN A 101 5.67 11.10 9.30
C GLN A 101 4.98 11.15 10.67
N ASP A 102 4.09 12.13 10.90
CA ASP A 102 3.36 12.27 12.16
C ASP A 102 2.48 11.06 12.47
N ILE A 103 1.91 10.40 11.45
CA ILE A 103 1.13 9.17 11.62
C ILE A 103 1.96 8.07 12.31
N TYR A 104 3.26 8.01 12.04
CA TYR A 104 4.15 7.02 12.65
C TYR A 104 4.67 7.50 14.01
N ARG A 105 5.07 8.77 14.12
CA ARG A 105 5.66 9.35 15.34
C ARG A 105 4.64 9.52 16.47
N ASN A 106 3.48 10.09 16.16
CA ASN A 106 2.39 10.36 17.09
C ASN A 106 1.24 9.36 16.90
N SER A 107 1.60 8.11 16.58
CA SER A 107 0.70 7.04 16.16
C SER A 107 -0.50 6.77 17.08
N SER A 108 -0.39 7.02 18.39
CA SER A 108 -1.52 6.89 19.32
C SER A 108 -2.70 7.81 18.99
N GLN A 109 -2.45 8.95 18.31
CA GLN A 109 -3.47 9.89 17.86
C GLN A 109 -4.24 9.40 16.63
N TYR A 110 -3.76 8.34 15.96
CA TYR A 110 -4.33 7.86 14.70
C TYR A 110 -5.07 6.51 14.77
N ALA A 111 -6.26 6.47 14.18
CA ALA A 111 -7.00 5.24 13.94
C ALA A 111 -7.80 5.34 12.65
N PHE A 112 -7.65 4.34 11.79
CA PHE A 112 -8.18 4.31 10.44
C PHE A 112 -8.33 2.86 9.96
N GLU A 113 -9.04 2.65 8.85
CA GLU A 113 -9.32 1.32 8.32
C GLU A 113 -8.16 0.79 7.45
N CYS A 114 -8.24 -0.47 6.99
CA CYS A 114 -7.08 -1.16 6.44
C CYS A 114 -6.70 -0.74 5.01
N ALA A 115 -7.60 -0.22 4.17
CA ALA A 115 -7.28 0.33 2.85
C ALA A 115 -6.49 1.66 2.97
N THR A 116 -6.98 2.58 3.81
CA THR A 116 -6.31 3.85 4.15
C THR A 116 -4.91 3.57 4.68
N ALA A 117 -4.74 2.52 5.49
CA ALA A 117 -3.42 2.09 5.95
C ALA A 117 -2.46 1.75 4.81
N LYS A 118 -2.92 1.14 3.70
CA LYS A 118 -2.06 0.82 2.55
C LYS A 118 -1.66 2.05 1.76
N VAL A 119 -2.58 3.00 1.59
CA VAL A 119 -2.27 4.30 0.98
C VAL A 119 -1.23 5.05 1.81
N ILE A 120 -1.37 5.09 3.14
CA ILE A 120 -0.38 5.68 4.06
C ILE A 120 0.98 4.98 3.92
N ILE A 121 1.01 3.64 3.86
CA ILE A 121 2.24 2.88 3.66
C ILE A 121 2.92 3.24 2.34
N TYR A 122 2.16 3.41 1.25
CA TYR A 122 2.71 3.86 -0.02
C TYR A 122 3.30 5.26 0.07
N TYR A 123 2.58 6.22 0.67
CA TYR A 123 3.11 7.56 0.87
C TYR A 123 4.38 7.57 1.71
N HIS A 124 4.39 6.86 2.84
CA HIS A 124 5.56 6.78 3.71
C HIS A 124 6.74 6.10 3.00
N ALA A 125 6.48 5.06 2.20
CA ALA A 125 7.52 4.38 1.43
C ALA A 125 8.13 5.26 0.33
N VAL A 126 7.29 6.02 -0.39
CA VAL A 126 7.73 6.97 -1.41
C VAL A 126 8.52 8.10 -0.76
N LEU A 127 8.01 8.68 0.34
CA LEU A 127 8.67 9.73 1.10
C LEU A 127 10.09 9.33 1.52
N ASN A 128 10.26 8.13 2.08
CA ASN A 128 11.56 7.63 2.52
C ASN A 128 12.51 7.29 1.37
N LEU A 129 12.01 7.17 0.14
CA LEU A 129 12.83 6.92 -1.04
C LEU A 129 13.26 8.21 -1.74
N ILE A 130 12.34 9.16 -1.92
CA ILE A 130 12.58 10.36 -2.74
C ILE A 130 12.90 11.62 -1.93
N GLY A 131 12.75 11.57 -0.61
CA GLY A 131 13.00 12.67 0.30
C GLY A 131 11.88 13.71 0.38
N GLU A 132 11.91 14.52 1.43
CA GLU A 132 10.84 15.47 1.77
C GLU A 132 10.61 16.53 0.70
N SER A 133 11.69 17.08 0.13
CA SER A 133 11.57 18.17 -0.85
C SER A 133 10.75 17.76 -2.07
N LEU A 134 11.07 16.61 -2.67
CA LEU A 134 10.34 16.14 -3.84
C LEU A 134 8.96 15.61 -3.45
N PHE A 135 8.84 14.92 -2.32
CA PHE A 135 7.55 14.43 -1.83
C PHE A 135 6.54 15.58 -1.62
N ASN A 136 6.97 16.66 -1.00
CA ASN A 136 6.14 17.84 -0.76
C ASN A 136 5.76 18.56 -2.05
N GLN A 137 6.62 18.55 -3.07
CA GLN A 137 6.30 19.09 -4.38
C GLN A 137 5.25 18.24 -5.11
N LEU A 138 5.36 16.91 -5.02
CA LEU A 138 4.46 15.99 -5.73
C LEU A 138 3.09 15.88 -5.05
N PHE A 139 3.02 15.71 -3.74
CA PHE A 139 1.79 15.29 -3.04
C PHE A 139 1.18 16.40 -2.18
N GLN A 140 0.89 17.55 -2.78
CA GLN A 140 0.49 18.76 -2.04
C GLN A 140 -0.90 18.70 -1.39
N ASN A 141 -1.82 17.91 -1.94
CA ASN A 141 -3.24 17.90 -1.54
C ASN A 141 -3.68 16.49 -1.14
N ILE A 142 -3.02 15.89 -0.14
CA ILE A 142 -3.34 14.53 0.29
C ILE A 142 -4.73 14.50 0.96
N TYR A 143 -5.58 13.62 0.46
CA TYR A 143 -6.79 13.18 1.15
C TYR A 143 -6.70 11.67 1.39
N LEU A 144 -6.75 11.24 2.65
CA LEU A 144 -6.67 9.83 3.02
C LEU A 144 -8.09 9.31 3.29
N TYR A 145 -8.61 8.50 2.37
CA TYR A 145 -9.92 7.89 2.50
C TYR A 145 -10.01 6.62 1.65
N SER A 146 -10.13 5.46 2.30
CA SER A 146 -10.08 4.17 1.61
C SER A 146 -8.83 4.06 0.71
N TRP A 147 -9.03 3.75 -0.56
CA TRP A 147 -8.02 3.67 -1.60
C TRP A 147 -7.84 4.97 -2.39
N HIS A 148 -8.53 6.06 -2.02
CA HIS A 148 -8.29 7.36 -2.64
C HIS A 148 -6.86 7.82 -2.37
N ALA A 149 -6.21 8.29 -3.43
CA ALA A 149 -4.83 8.71 -3.41
C ALA A 149 -4.57 9.72 -4.53
N ASP A 150 -3.49 10.48 -4.38
CA ASP A 150 -2.95 11.34 -5.44
C ASP A 150 -2.65 10.49 -6.70
N PRO A 151 -3.09 10.94 -7.90
CA PRO A 151 -2.89 10.20 -9.14
C PRO A 151 -1.43 9.81 -9.43
N ASP A 152 -0.45 10.57 -8.93
CA ASP A 152 0.97 10.24 -9.14
C ASP A 152 1.43 8.98 -8.41
N LEU A 153 0.69 8.48 -7.42
CA LEU A 153 0.97 7.14 -6.90
C LEU A 153 0.67 6.05 -7.94
N GLY A 154 -0.25 6.32 -8.88
CA GLY A 154 -0.59 5.42 -9.98
C GLY A 154 -0.97 4.00 -9.51
N ILE A 155 -1.82 3.92 -8.48
CA ILE A 155 -2.21 2.63 -7.88
C ILE A 155 -3.04 1.84 -8.90
N THR A 156 -2.69 0.57 -9.09
CA THR A 156 -3.38 -0.35 -10.01
C THR A 156 -3.52 -1.74 -9.38
N SER A 157 -4.58 -2.47 -9.76
CA SER A 157 -4.73 -3.90 -9.49
C SER A 157 -4.31 -4.74 -10.69
N ASN A 158 -3.75 -5.92 -10.43
CA ASN A 158 -3.46 -6.94 -11.44
C ASN A 158 -3.83 -8.33 -10.90
N TYR A 159 -4.15 -9.25 -11.79
CA TYR A 159 -4.47 -10.64 -11.44
C TYR A 159 -3.23 -11.52 -11.68
N THR A 160 -2.68 -12.09 -10.61
CA THR A 160 -1.51 -12.99 -10.67
C THR A 160 -1.50 -13.96 -9.49
N GLY A 161 -0.98 -15.17 -9.72
CA GLY A 161 -0.64 -16.12 -8.66
C GLY A 161 0.77 -15.94 -8.09
N HIS A 162 1.57 -15.03 -8.66
CA HIS A 162 2.96 -14.82 -8.31
C HIS A 162 3.16 -13.48 -7.58
N PHE A 163 3.29 -13.56 -6.25
CA PHE A 163 3.41 -12.38 -5.40
C PHE A 163 4.87 -12.02 -5.15
N LEU A 164 5.16 -10.72 -5.25
CA LEU A 164 6.47 -10.16 -4.93
C LEU A 164 6.43 -9.51 -3.55
N PRO A 165 7.54 -9.55 -2.79
CA PRO A 165 7.67 -8.73 -1.59
C PRO A 165 7.38 -7.25 -1.89
N GLY A 166 6.61 -6.60 -1.01
CA GLY A 166 6.09 -5.23 -1.20
C GLY A 166 4.77 -5.13 -1.98
N ASP A 167 4.23 -6.23 -2.53
CA ASP A 167 2.86 -6.23 -3.05
C ASP A 167 1.83 -6.05 -1.93
N VAL A 168 0.70 -5.41 -2.24
CA VAL A 168 -0.49 -5.50 -1.40
C VAL A 168 -1.43 -6.55 -1.98
N VAL A 169 -1.70 -7.61 -1.22
CA VAL A 169 -2.63 -8.68 -1.55
C VAL A 169 -3.93 -8.52 -0.79
N TYR A 170 -4.96 -9.28 -1.18
CA TYR A 170 -6.24 -9.29 -0.50
C TYR A 170 -6.64 -10.69 -0.04
N PHE A 171 -6.88 -10.84 1.27
CA PHE A 171 -7.51 -12.01 1.85
C PHE A 171 -9.02 -11.80 1.88
N LYS A 172 -9.79 -12.55 1.09
CA LYS A 172 -11.25 -12.43 1.04
C LYS A 172 -11.89 -13.35 2.06
N ASN A 173 -12.90 -12.85 2.77
CA ASN A 173 -13.77 -13.62 3.64
C ASN A 173 -15.20 -13.62 3.07
N PRO A 174 -15.57 -14.60 2.22
CA PRO A 174 -16.82 -14.56 1.47
C PRO A 174 -18.06 -14.66 2.37
N ASP A 175 -17.96 -15.37 3.49
CA ASP A 175 -19.05 -15.61 4.42
C ASP A 175 -18.94 -14.75 5.69
N PHE A 176 -18.33 -13.56 5.61
CA PHE A 176 -18.24 -12.65 6.76
C PHE A 176 -19.63 -12.33 7.36
N ASP A 177 -19.66 -12.07 8.67
CA ASP A 177 -20.89 -11.64 9.35
C ASP A 177 -21.28 -10.21 8.91
N PRO A 178 -22.47 -10.01 8.31
CA PRO A 178 -22.93 -8.68 7.87
C PRO A 178 -23.01 -7.64 8.99
N GLN A 179 -23.12 -8.04 10.26
CA GLN A 179 -23.09 -7.11 11.41
C GLN A 179 -21.68 -6.58 11.70
N THR A 180 -20.64 -7.21 11.14
CA THR A 180 -19.25 -6.78 11.28
C THR A 180 -18.56 -6.69 9.90
N PRO A 181 -19.03 -5.79 9.03
CA PRO A 181 -18.66 -5.74 7.61
C PRO A 181 -17.17 -5.48 7.35
N GLN A 182 -16.45 -4.93 8.33
CA GLN A 182 -15.00 -4.77 8.29
C GLN A 182 -14.22 -6.09 8.18
N TRP A 183 -14.87 -7.23 8.45
CA TRP A 183 -14.28 -8.57 8.34
C TRP A 183 -14.54 -9.26 7.00
N ARG A 184 -15.05 -8.53 5.99
CA ARG A 184 -15.20 -9.02 4.60
C ARG A 184 -13.89 -9.46 3.95
N GLY A 185 -12.78 -8.98 4.49
CA GLY A 185 -11.45 -9.33 4.04
C GLY A 185 -10.40 -8.46 4.72
N GLU A 186 -9.16 -8.63 4.28
CA GLU A 186 -8.01 -7.89 4.78
C GLU A 186 -7.03 -7.58 3.64
N ASN A 187 -6.71 -6.30 3.48
CA ASN A 187 -5.60 -5.87 2.65
C ASN A 187 -4.28 -6.12 3.39
N ALA A 188 -3.29 -6.77 2.76
CA ALA A 188 -2.05 -7.11 3.45
C ALA A 188 -0.79 -6.88 2.60
N VAL A 189 0.25 -6.33 3.21
CA VAL A 189 1.57 -6.16 2.54
C VAL A 189 2.35 -7.46 2.65
N VAL A 190 2.88 -7.97 1.53
CA VAL A 190 3.77 -9.13 1.49
C VAL A 190 5.16 -8.77 2.01
N LEU A 191 5.64 -9.42 3.07
CA LEU A 191 6.88 -9.00 3.75
C LEU A 191 8.15 -9.74 3.29
N GLY A 192 7.99 -10.80 2.49
CA GLY A 192 9.09 -11.56 1.87
C GLY A 192 9.64 -12.74 2.69
N ASP A 193 9.19 -12.92 3.93
CA ASP A 193 9.55 -13.99 4.86
C ASP A 193 8.40 -15.01 5.07
N GLY A 194 7.45 -15.06 4.15
CA GLY A 194 6.22 -15.87 4.26
C GLY A 194 5.15 -15.24 5.15
N THR A 195 5.37 -14.03 5.66
CA THR A 195 4.39 -13.28 6.46
C THR A 195 3.82 -12.07 5.72
N TYR A 196 2.71 -11.57 6.26
CA TYR A 196 1.90 -10.50 5.70
C TYR A 196 1.55 -9.51 6.81
N PHE A 197 1.54 -8.21 6.49
CA PHE A 197 1.05 -7.18 7.42
C PHE A 197 -0.37 -6.72 7.04
N GLY A 198 -1.34 -7.08 7.88
CA GLY A 198 -2.72 -6.58 7.84
C GLY A 198 -2.96 -5.57 8.96
N HIS A 199 -3.56 -4.41 8.65
CA HIS A 199 -3.77 -3.36 9.65
C HIS A 199 -4.95 -3.75 10.56
N GLY A 200 -4.69 -3.86 11.87
CA GLY A 200 -5.64 -4.42 12.84
C GLY A 200 -5.44 -5.90 13.15
N LEU A 201 -4.78 -6.66 12.26
CA LEU A 201 -4.37 -8.05 12.49
C LEU A 201 -2.90 -8.19 12.88
N GLY A 202 -2.07 -7.23 12.46
CA GLY A 202 -0.62 -7.24 12.60
C GLY A 202 0.06 -8.17 11.59
N ILE A 203 1.30 -8.55 11.91
CA ILE A 203 2.09 -9.48 11.09
C ILE A 203 1.66 -10.93 11.36
N LYS A 204 1.24 -11.64 10.31
CA LYS A 204 0.77 -13.03 10.38
C LYS A 204 1.16 -13.84 9.13
N THR A 205 1.18 -15.16 9.24
CA THR A 205 1.21 -16.04 8.06
C THR A 205 -0.14 -16.05 7.36
N ALA A 206 -0.19 -16.51 6.10
CA ALA A 206 -1.45 -16.65 5.36
C ALA A 206 -2.47 -17.53 6.12
N LYS A 207 -2.03 -18.65 6.71
CA LYS A 207 -2.90 -19.54 7.52
C LYS A 207 -3.49 -18.80 8.73
N GLN A 208 -2.69 -17.98 9.39
CA GLN A 208 -3.15 -17.20 10.55
C GLN A 208 -4.09 -16.06 10.15
N MET A 209 -3.87 -15.40 9.00
CA MET A 209 -4.80 -14.41 8.44
C MET A 209 -6.17 -15.06 8.15
N ILE A 210 -6.16 -16.18 7.42
CA ILE A 210 -7.38 -16.94 7.08
C ILE A 210 -8.11 -17.40 8.35
N HIS A 211 -7.39 -17.93 9.34
CA HIS A 211 -7.98 -18.33 10.60
C HIS A 211 -8.63 -17.15 11.34
N ALA A 212 -7.98 -15.98 11.37
CA ALA A 212 -8.54 -14.80 12.01
C ALA A 212 -9.85 -14.35 11.34
N LEU A 213 -9.91 -14.34 10.01
CA LEU A 213 -11.11 -14.01 9.23
C LEU A 213 -12.23 -15.04 9.42
N ASN A 214 -11.91 -16.34 9.42
CA ASN A 214 -12.90 -17.40 9.57
C ASN A 214 -13.66 -17.37 10.91
N ARG A 215 -13.06 -16.79 11.96
CA ARG A 215 -13.71 -16.58 13.26
C ARG A 215 -14.77 -15.46 13.25
N ARG A 216 -14.92 -14.76 12.14
CA ARG A 216 -15.83 -13.62 11.95
C ARG A 216 -16.83 -13.88 10.81
N ARG A 217 -17.09 -15.15 10.53
CA ARG A 217 -18.10 -15.59 9.56
C ARG A 217 -19.48 -15.62 10.20
N LYS A 218 -20.52 -15.48 9.38
CA LYS A 218 -21.89 -15.71 9.79
C LYS A 218 -22.07 -17.18 10.24
N PRO A 219 -22.86 -17.47 11.29
CA PRO A 219 -23.07 -18.83 11.79
C PRO A 219 -23.55 -19.81 10.70
N GLY A 220 -23.17 -21.08 10.82
CA GLY A 220 -23.64 -22.16 9.93
C GLY A 220 -23.00 -22.20 8.54
N THR A 221 -21.93 -21.44 8.31
CA THR A 221 -21.24 -21.37 7.01
C THR A 221 -19.94 -22.14 6.94
N ASN A 222 -19.65 -22.63 5.74
CA ASN A 222 -18.53 -23.52 5.48
C ASN A 222 -17.51 -22.92 4.49
N GLN A 223 -17.80 -21.84 3.77
CA GLN A 223 -16.81 -21.25 2.87
C GLN A 223 -15.71 -20.56 3.68
N SER A 224 -14.47 -21.03 3.53
CA SER A 224 -13.32 -20.43 4.20
C SER A 224 -12.92 -19.12 3.53
N ALA A 225 -12.38 -18.20 4.32
CA ALA A 225 -11.55 -17.13 3.81
C ALA A 225 -10.33 -17.69 3.05
N TYR A 226 -9.83 -16.92 2.10
CA TYR A 226 -8.73 -17.33 1.21
C TYR A 226 -7.95 -16.11 0.68
N LEU A 227 -6.70 -16.34 0.29
CA LEU A 227 -5.88 -15.35 -0.40
C LEU A 227 -6.30 -15.30 -1.87
N THR A 228 -6.72 -14.13 -2.34
CA THR A 228 -7.11 -13.93 -3.76
C THR A 228 -5.86 -13.82 -4.65
N ASN A 229 -6.07 -13.87 -5.97
CA ASN A 229 -5.03 -13.60 -6.97
C ASN A 229 -4.94 -12.10 -7.34
N VAL A 230 -5.55 -11.20 -6.57
CA VAL A 230 -5.48 -9.76 -6.81
C VAL A 230 -4.27 -9.18 -6.08
N VAL A 231 -3.40 -8.51 -6.83
CA VAL A 231 -2.31 -7.70 -6.28
C VAL A 231 -2.53 -6.23 -6.61
N THR A 232 -2.33 -5.36 -5.64
CA THR A 232 -2.35 -3.91 -5.80
C THR A 232 -0.93 -3.37 -5.68
N ARG A 233 -0.54 -2.48 -6.59
CA ARG A 233 0.81 -1.90 -6.68
C ARG A 233 0.74 -0.42 -7.03
N PRO A 234 1.63 0.44 -6.49
CA PRO A 234 1.83 1.77 -7.05
C PRO A 234 2.58 1.67 -8.39
N SER A 235 2.53 2.72 -9.20
CA SER A 235 3.23 2.74 -10.49
C SER A 235 4.73 3.02 -10.29
N PHE A 236 5.51 1.95 -10.09
CA PHE A 236 6.96 2.04 -9.87
C PHE A 236 7.68 2.83 -10.95
N LYS A 237 7.33 2.60 -12.22
CA LYS A 237 7.96 3.26 -13.38
C LYS A 237 7.62 4.75 -13.46
N HIS A 238 6.37 5.11 -13.18
CA HIS A 238 5.94 6.52 -13.15
C HIS A 238 6.65 7.27 -12.02
N LEU A 239 6.63 6.71 -10.82
CA LEU A 239 7.32 7.29 -9.66
C LEU A 239 8.84 7.41 -9.89
N ALA A 240 9.47 6.42 -10.54
CA ALA A 240 10.87 6.50 -10.94
C ALA A 240 11.10 7.68 -11.89
N LYS A 241 10.27 7.82 -12.93
CA LYS A 241 10.34 8.94 -13.89
C LYS A 241 10.19 10.30 -13.19
N LEU A 242 9.23 10.44 -12.29
CA LEU A 242 9.04 11.66 -11.49
C LEU A 242 10.28 11.97 -10.65
N SER A 243 10.87 10.96 -10.00
CA SER A 243 12.07 11.12 -9.18
C SER A 243 13.31 11.56 -9.94
N MET A 244 13.41 11.19 -11.23
CA MET A 244 14.55 11.51 -12.09
C MET A 244 14.37 12.83 -12.86
N SER A 245 13.17 13.39 -12.90
CA SER A 245 12.87 14.60 -13.67
C SER A 245 13.13 15.85 -12.82
N GLN A 246 14.32 16.46 -12.98
CA GLN A 246 14.80 17.59 -12.15
C GLN A 246 14.16 18.97 -12.42
N ARG A 247 13.09 19.10 -13.22
CA ARG A 247 12.50 20.42 -13.55
C ARG A 247 11.07 20.53 -13.03
N GLY A 248 10.77 21.71 -12.46
CA GLY A 248 9.53 22.09 -11.77
C GLY A 248 8.30 21.37 -12.28
N TYR A 249 7.92 20.30 -11.58
CA TYR A 249 6.71 19.54 -11.85
C TYR A 249 5.53 20.40 -11.41
N SER A 250 5.04 21.24 -12.31
CA SER A 250 3.74 21.88 -12.21
C SER A 250 2.84 21.22 -13.25
N VAL A 251 2.30 20.06 -12.91
CA VAL A 251 1.26 19.44 -13.72
C VAL A 251 -0.05 19.67 -13.00
N HIS A 252 -0.97 20.36 -13.66
CA HIS A 252 -2.36 20.39 -13.24
C HIS A 252 -2.85 18.93 -13.24
N LYS A 253 -3.07 18.37 -12.05
CA LYS A 253 -3.49 16.96 -11.91
C LYS A 253 -5.00 16.90 -11.92
N TYR A 254 -5.55 16.03 -12.77
CA TYR A 254 -6.93 15.62 -12.60
C TYR A 254 -7.01 14.73 -11.36
N GLN A 255 -7.55 15.29 -10.28
CA GLN A 255 -7.79 14.53 -9.06
C GLN A 255 -8.79 13.42 -9.35
N HIS A 256 -8.56 12.25 -8.77
CA HIS A 256 -9.56 11.19 -8.84
C HIS A 256 -10.82 11.63 -8.12
N ILE A 257 -11.98 11.30 -8.71
CA ILE A 257 -13.27 11.52 -8.04
C ILE A 257 -13.23 10.77 -6.71
N VAL A 258 -13.66 11.44 -5.65
CA VAL A 258 -13.84 10.82 -4.34
C VAL A 258 -15.27 10.31 -4.28
N VAL A 259 -15.46 9.00 -4.32
CA VAL A 259 -16.76 8.39 -4.04
C VAL A 259 -16.82 7.93 -2.59
N GLN A 260 -17.71 8.55 -1.82
CA GLN A 260 -17.89 8.28 -0.39
C GLN A 260 -18.70 6.99 -0.19
N HIS A 261 -18.05 5.84 -0.35
CA HIS A 261 -18.70 4.52 -0.24
C HIS A 261 -18.86 3.99 1.20
N ASN A 262 -18.10 4.49 2.18
CA ASN A 262 -18.12 4.10 3.61
C ASN A 262 -17.88 2.60 3.90
N GLU A 263 -17.30 1.87 2.96
CA GLU A 263 -17.01 0.43 3.07
C GLU A 263 -15.58 0.19 3.56
N SER A 264 -15.41 -0.27 4.79
CA SER A 264 -14.09 -0.62 5.34
C SER A 264 -13.57 -1.94 4.78
N SER A 265 -12.24 -2.04 4.68
CA SER A 265 -11.54 -3.28 4.31
C SER A 265 -11.84 -3.83 2.92
N ILE A 266 -12.30 -3.00 1.98
CA ILE A 266 -12.44 -3.39 0.57
C ILE A 266 -11.07 -3.47 -0.12
N SER A 267 -10.96 -4.32 -1.14
CA SER A 267 -9.78 -4.35 -2.01
C SER A 267 -9.74 -3.11 -2.92
N PHE A 268 -8.56 -2.79 -3.47
CA PHE A 268 -8.46 -1.73 -4.48
C PHE A 268 -9.30 -2.05 -5.73
N ASP A 269 -9.31 -3.33 -6.14
CA ASP A 269 -10.12 -3.80 -7.26
C ASP A 269 -11.62 -3.56 -7.02
N GLN A 270 -12.11 -3.81 -5.82
CA GLN A 270 -13.49 -3.46 -5.43
C GLN A 270 -13.70 -1.93 -5.40
N TYR A 271 -12.71 -1.16 -4.95
CA TYR A 271 -12.78 0.30 -4.90
C TYR A 271 -12.98 0.92 -6.30
N VAL A 272 -12.31 0.38 -7.33
CA VAL A 272 -12.42 0.88 -8.71
C VAL A 272 -13.84 0.81 -9.26
N PHE A 273 -14.69 -0.12 -8.81
CA PHE A 273 -16.11 -0.18 -9.22
C PHE A 273 -16.96 0.99 -8.72
N TYR A 274 -16.46 1.78 -7.77
CA TYR A 274 -17.14 2.99 -7.30
C TYR A 274 -16.73 4.25 -8.09
N LEU A 275 -15.68 4.21 -8.91
CA LEU A 275 -15.18 5.35 -9.70
C LEU A 275 -15.88 5.44 -11.06
#